data_AF-A0A1Z9JAF8-F1
#
_entry.id   AF-A0A1Z9JAF8-F1
#
_cell.length_a   1.000
_cell.length_b   1.000
_cell.length_c   1.000
_cell.angle_alpha   90.00
_cell.angle_beta   90.00
_cell.angle_gamma   90.00
#
_symmetry.space_group_name_H-M   'P 1'
#
loop_
_entity.id
_entity.type
_entity.pdbx_description
1 polymer ?
#
loop_
_entity_poly.entity_id
_entity_poly.type
_entity_poly.pdbx_seq_one_letter_code
_entity_poly.pdbx_strand_id
1 'polypeptide(L)'
;MRRLVLPLLLGGAVLLNPIASRSSAPEPTLREGIVLPLPGQLNQELMVNDNNPEVVSDSGILLSTFSGQGKAHPKAHLNVPLSGSFELFSHHVFAGKGRDPKSTLWLAVVIGNRSTEAVTVTIPSAATHLSQPDAPFLPLPPRMEHDGVSVYSGPGGRAAGDLLARAPRHPSLPESINLDPGEVDVLTSLPIPVEGLDPLLNGRNLQARFRSTGPVSLATLALISNTRPSDQQWLDLLQNGELSSKEHAPSPKGAPGPMIYSRVSGVQQGTRWSGVLTSPGSQSLELSKQPISWPIASLQRGTLGTGQVQSAQLNGFYPGTAWEAHGNYGVEYDLTLPMRNPSSIPQTLDLRLESPIKSERKASGLRFIQPAQ
;
A
#
# COMPACT_ATOMS: atom_id res chain seq x y z
N MET A 1 26.62 -27.06 -24.63
CA MET A 1 25.33 -26.33 -24.64
C MET A 1 24.20 -27.26 -24.21
N ARG A 2 23.75 -27.16 -22.96
CA ARG A 2 22.48 -27.75 -22.49
C ARG A 2 21.85 -26.75 -21.53
N ARG A 3 20.71 -26.19 -21.93
CA ARG A 3 19.89 -25.29 -21.13
C ARG A 3 19.18 -26.13 -20.06
N LEU A 4 19.40 -25.80 -18.80
CA LEU A 4 18.63 -26.34 -17.68
C LEU A 4 17.43 -25.41 -17.46
N VAL A 5 16.23 -25.91 -17.77
CA VAL A 5 14.96 -25.24 -17.46
C VAL A 5 14.64 -25.58 -16.00
N LEU A 6 14.64 -24.57 -15.14
CA LEU A 6 14.23 -24.69 -13.73
C LEU A 6 12.70 -24.53 -13.67
N PRO A 7 11.95 -25.45 -13.02
CA PRO A 7 10.51 -25.30 -12.90
C PRO A 7 10.16 -24.25 -11.85
N LEU A 8 9.25 -23.34 -12.21
CA LEU A 8 8.49 -22.51 -11.28
C LEU A 8 7.66 -23.45 -10.39
N LEU A 9 7.98 -23.52 -9.10
CA LEU A 9 7.11 -24.13 -8.09
C LEU A 9 6.54 -23.01 -7.22
N LEU A 10 5.26 -22.72 -7.47
CA LEU A 10 4.35 -22.00 -6.59
C LEU A 10 4.42 -22.61 -5.18
N GLY A 11 4.64 -21.75 -4.17
CA GLY A 11 4.32 -22.05 -2.79
C GLY A 11 2.80 -22.03 -2.57
N GLY A 12 2.12 -23.02 -3.14
CA GLY A 12 0.79 -23.44 -2.71
C GLY A 12 0.94 -24.75 -1.96
N ALA A 13 0.53 -24.80 -0.70
CA ALA A 13 0.40 -26.05 0.02
C ALA A 13 -0.69 -26.90 -0.65
N VAL A 14 -0.30 -27.80 -1.56
CA VAL A 14 -1.16 -28.88 -2.04
C VAL A 14 -0.87 -30.10 -1.16
N LEU A 15 -1.71 -30.29 -0.16
CA LEU A 15 -1.89 -31.60 0.46
C LEU A 15 -2.54 -32.52 -0.57
N LEU A 16 -1.79 -33.50 -1.07
CA LEU A 16 -2.32 -34.60 -1.87
C LEU A 16 -3.19 -35.49 -0.97
N ASN A 17 -4.49 -35.19 -0.91
CA ASN A 17 -5.53 -36.11 -0.48
C ASN A 17 -6.11 -36.83 -1.72
N PRO A 18 -6.62 -38.07 -1.56
CA PRO A 18 -7.12 -38.87 -2.66
C PRO A 18 -8.37 -38.21 -3.27
N ILE A 19 -8.63 -38.54 -4.54
CA ILE A 19 -9.69 -38.02 -5.42
C ILE A 19 -11.01 -37.83 -4.65
N ALA A 20 -11.22 -36.61 -4.16
CA ALA A 20 -12.48 -36.14 -3.62
C ALA A 20 -13.16 -35.28 -4.68
N SER A 21 -14.47 -35.44 -4.76
CA SER A 21 -15.43 -34.68 -5.58
C SER A 21 -14.98 -33.25 -5.92
N ARG A 22 -15.24 -32.80 -7.16
CA ARG A 22 -15.23 -31.38 -7.52
C ARG A 22 -16.15 -30.65 -6.53
N SER A 23 -15.56 -30.08 -5.47
CA SER A 23 -16.24 -29.13 -4.61
C SER A 23 -16.68 -27.99 -5.53
N SER A 24 -17.99 -27.85 -5.73
CA SER A 24 -18.55 -26.66 -6.36
C SER A 24 -18.10 -25.48 -5.51
N ALA A 25 -17.42 -24.51 -6.11
CA ALA A 25 -17.14 -23.24 -5.43
C ALA A 25 -18.46 -22.71 -4.83
N PRO A 26 -18.44 -22.11 -3.62
CA PRO A 26 -19.67 -21.62 -3.00
C PRO A 26 -20.37 -20.65 -3.95
N GLU A 27 -21.65 -20.89 -4.22
CA GLU A 27 -22.45 -20.01 -5.06
C GLU A 27 -22.55 -18.63 -4.40
N PRO A 28 -22.31 -17.53 -5.14
CA PRO A 28 -22.42 -16.21 -4.57
C PRO A 28 -23.84 -15.88 -4.09
N THR A 29 -23.97 -15.44 -2.84
CA THR A 29 -25.25 -14.95 -2.31
C THR A 29 -25.40 -13.47 -2.62
N LEU A 30 -26.52 -13.11 -3.25
CA LEU A 30 -26.92 -11.71 -3.43
C LEU A 30 -27.52 -11.17 -2.14
N ARG A 31 -26.98 -10.06 -1.64
CA ARG A 31 -27.60 -9.24 -0.59
C ARG A 31 -28.17 -7.98 -1.23
N GLU A 32 -29.49 -7.84 -1.16
CA GLU A 32 -30.21 -6.72 -1.75
C GLU A 32 -29.88 -5.39 -1.06
N GLY A 33 -29.85 -4.31 -1.84
CA GLY A 33 -29.52 -2.98 -1.35
C GLY A 33 -29.25 -1.98 -2.46
N ILE A 34 -28.90 -0.77 -2.09
CA ILE A 34 -28.48 0.29 -3.01
C ILE A 34 -26.96 0.41 -2.95
N VAL A 35 -26.31 0.45 -4.11
CA VAL A 35 -24.89 0.78 -4.22
C VAL A 35 -24.76 2.16 -4.85
N LEU A 36 -24.13 3.08 -4.13
CA LEU A 36 -23.94 4.48 -4.54
C LEU A 36 -22.45 4.77 -4.73
N PRO A 37 -22.07 5.66 -5.66
CA PRO A 37 -20.69 6.16 -5.71
C PRO A 37 -20.35 6.84 -4.39
N LEU A 38 -19.11 6.66 -3.90
CA LEU A 38 -18.63 7.31 -2.68
C LEU A 38 -18.50 8.82 -2.92
N PRO A 39 -19.21 9.67 -2.17
CA PRO A 39 -19.06 11.11 -2.29
C PRO A 39 -17.64 11.56 -1.92
N GLY A 40 -17.23 12.71 -2.45
CA GLY A 40 -15.91 13.28 -2.19
C GLY A 40 -14.88 12.93 -3.25
N GLN A 41 -13.62 13.15 -2.90
CA GLN A 41 -12.47 12.96 -3.80
C GLN A 41 -11.17 12.84 -3.00
N LEU A 42 -10.12 12.38 -3.68
CA LEU A 42 -8.75 12.47 -3.18
C LEU A 42 -8.29 13.93 -3.06
N ASN A 43 -7.46 14.22 -2.06
CA ASN A 43 -6.69 15.47 -2.00
C ASN A 43 -5.58 15.48 -3.08
N GLN A 44 -4.77 16.54 -3.11
CA GLN A 44 -3.72 16.73 -4.12
C GLN A 44 -2.30 16.46 -3.61
N GLU A 45 -2.15 16.07 -2.34
CA GLU A 45 -0.86 15.75 -1.74
C GLU A 45 -0.23 14.52 -2.41
N LEU A 46 1.09 14.51 -2.53
CA LEU A 46 1.79 13.41 -3.19
C LEU A 46 2.05 12.26 -2.22
N MET A 47 1.95 11.03 -2.70
CA MET A 47 2.45 9.87 -1.98
C MET A 47 3.40 9.05 -2.85
N VAL A 48 4.60 8.83 -2.31
CA VAL A 48 5.56 7.90 -2.85
C VAL A 48 5.08 6.49 -2.54
N ASN A 49 4.77 5.70 -3.56
CA ASN A 49 4.32 4.32 -3.44
C ASN A 49 5.41 3.37 -3.91
N ASP A 50 5.88 2.55 -2.98
CA ASP A 50 6.95 1.59 -3.18
C ASP A 50 6.51 0.18 -2.77
N ASN A 51 5.91 -0.54 -3.69
CA ASN A 51 5.40 -1.90 -3.46
C ASN A 51 5.62 -2.81 -4.69
N ASN A 52 6.42 -2.36 -5.67
CA ASN A 52 6.78 -3.16 -6.84
C ASN A 52 8.31 -3.21 -6.98
N PRO A 53 8.95 -4.36 -6.74
CA PRO A 53 8.33 -5.66 -6.44
C PRO A 53 7.70 -5.68 -5.04
N GLU A 54 6.79 -6.61 -4.75
CA GLU A 54 6.41 -6.92 -3.36
C GLU A 54 7.45 -7.87 -2.76
N VAL A 55 7.87 -8.90 -3.51
CA VAL A 55 8.94 -9.81 -3.08
C VAL A 55 10.27 -9.36 -3.68
N VAL A 56 11.16 -8.84 -2.84
CA VAL A 56 12.47 -8.35 -3.27
C VAL A 56 13.47 -9.50 -3.35
N SER A 57 13.98 -9.76 -4.54
CA SER A 57 15.02 -10.78 -4.80
C SER A 57 16.43 -10.20 -4.93
N ASP A 58 16.54 -8.91 -5.29
CA ASP A 58 17.79 -8.29 -5.69
C ASP A 58 17.96 -6.89 -5.08
N SER A 59 19.19 -6.61 -4.65
CA SER A 59 19.62 -5.28 -4.22
C SER A 59 19.44 -4.25 -5.35
N GLY A 60 19.11 -3.00 -5.01
CA GLY A 60 18.93 -1.95 -5.99
C GLY A 60 18.13 -0.77 -5.48
N ILE A 61 17.86 0.18 -6.37
CA ILE A 61 16.90 1.24 -6.15
C ILE A 61 15.50 0.62 -6.28
N LEU A 62 14.67 0.68 -5.24
CA LEU A 62 13.27 0.23 -5.33
C LEU A 62 12.42 1.33 -5.97
N LEU A 63 12.59 2.56 -5.48
CA LEU A 63 12.01 3.76 -6.06
C LEU A 63 12.88 4.98 -5.76
N SER A 64 13.02 5.89 -6.73
CA SER A 64 13.71 7.15 -6.51
C SER A 64 13.03 8.31 -7.21
N THR A 65 12.79 9.40 -6.47
CA THR A 65 12.28 10.67 -7.00
C THR A 65 13.39 11.69 -7.27
N PHE A 66 14.65 11.31 -7.06
CA PHE A 66 15.83 12.13 -7.38
C PHE A 66 15.90 12.48 -8.87
N SER A 67 16.69 13.50 -9.22
CA SER A 67 17.09 13.69 -10.61
C SER A 67 18.05 12.58 -11.02
N GLY A 68 17.88 12.05 -12.24
CA GLY A 68 18.84 11.14 -12.86
C GLY A 68 20.12 11.82 -13.34
N GLN A 69 20.20 13.16 -13.28
CA GLN A 69 21.38 13.91 -13.71
C GLN A 69 22.57 13.55 -12.83
N GLY A 70 23.70 13.19 -13.48
CA GLY A 70 24.92 12.81 -12.79
C GLY A 70 24.88 11.42 -12.14
N LYS A 71 23.78 10.67 -12.27
CA LYS A 71 23.65 9.28 -11.77
C LYS A 71 24.14 8.29 -12.83
N ALA A 72 24.70 7.15 -12.41
CA ALA A 72 25.18 6.13 -13.34
C ALA A 72 24.03 5.52 -14.17
N HIS A 73 22.84 5.40 -13.56
CA HIS A 73 21.63 4.88 -14.21
C HIS A 73 20.48 5.89 -14.15
N PRO A 74 20.45 6.93 -15.01
CA PRO A 74 19.47 8.01 -14.92
C PRO A 74 18.00 7.55 -14.94
N LYS A 75 17.70 6.43 -15.62
CA LYS A 75 16.35 5.84 -15.72
C LYS A 75 15.85 5.21 -14.42
N ALA A 76 16.72 4.99 -13.44
CA ALA A 76 16.33 4.54 -12.11
C ALA A 76 15.73 5.66 -11.25
N HIS A 77 15.65 6.89 -11.75
CA HIS A 77 15.18 8.05 -11.01
C HIS A 77 14.07 8.81 -11.76
N LEU A 78 12.93 9.00 -11.10
CA LEU A 78 11.71 9.58 -11.70
C LEU A 78 11.75 11.11 -11.82
N ASN A 79 12.67 11.79 -11.13
CA ASN A 79 12.79 13.25 -11.09
C ASN A 79 11.47 13.96 -10.73
N VAL A 80 10.84 13.55 -9.63
CA VAL A 80 9.60 14.14 -9.12
C VAL A 80 9.90 14.91 -7.83
N PRO A 81 9.84 16.25 -7.80
CA PRO A 81 10.05 16.99 -6.57
C PRO A 81 8.87 16.76 -5.59
N LEU A 82 9.19 16.61 -4.30
CA LEU A 82 8.24 16.55 -3.21
C LEU A 82 8.38 17.83 -2.39
N SER A 83 7.28 18.46 -1.97
CA SER A 83 7.32 19.68 -1.16
C SER A 83 6.03 19.85 -0.38
N GLY A 84 6.05 20.66 0.69
CA GLY A 84 4.92 20.77 1.60
C GLY A 84 4.60 19.42 2.23
N SER A 85 3.32 19.06 2.31
CA SER A 85 2.87 17.76 2.80
C SER A 85 2.99 16.67 1.74
N PHE A 86 3.57 15.54 2.10
CA PHE A 86 3.60 14.32 1.28
C PHE A 86 3.72 13.07 2.15
N GLU A 87 3.49 11.90 1.56
CA GLU A 87 3.55 10.63 2.29
C GLU A 87 4.43 9.59 1.59
N LEU A 88 4.85 8.58 2.34
CA LEU A 88 5.50 7.37 1.86
C LEU A 88 4.64 6.17 2.26
N PHE A 89 4.31 5.33 1.28
CA PHE A 89 3.86 3.97 1.49
C PHE A 89 4.92 3.03 0.90
N SER A 90 5.51 2.18 1.73
CA SER A 90 6.43 1.13 1.31
C SER A 90 6.04 -0.21 1.94
N HIS A 91 6.00 -1.26 1.12
CA HIS A 91 5.71 -2.62 1.57
C HIS A 91 6.54 -3.61 0.77
N HIS A 92 7.33 -4.43 1.47
CA HIS A 92 8.19 -5.42 0.83
C HIS A 92 8.27 -6.69 1.66
N VAL A 93 8.46 -7.80 0.97
CA VAL A 93 8.63 -9.15 1.49
C VAL A 93 9.99 -9.67 1.04
N PHE A 94 10.66 -10.40 1.92
CA PHE A 94 11.92 -11.05 1.67
C PHE A 94 11.82 -12.54 1.99
N ALA A 95 12.18 -13.38 1.01
CA ALA A 95 12.10 -14.84 1.09
C ALA A 95 13.47 -15.52 1.32
N GLY A 96 14.46 -14.76 1.79
CA GLY A 96 15.84 -15.21 1.95
C GLY A 96 16.60 -15.33 0.63
N LYS A 97 17.92 -15.12 0.66
CA LYS A 97 18.78 -15.26 -0.52
C LYS A 97 19.28 -16.69 -0.64
N GLY A 98 18.81 -17.44 -1.64
CA GLY A 98 19.33 -18.78 -1.94
C GLY A 98 19.20 -19.78 -0.78
N ARG A 99 18.17 -19.62 0.07
CA ARG A 99 17.98 -20.36 1.34
C ARG A 99 19.02 -20.10 2.43
N ASP A 100 19.80 -19.01 2.36
CA ASP A 100 20.63 -18.57 3.48
C ASP A 100 19.73 -18.08 4.63
N PRO A 101 19.65 -18.82 5.76
CA PRO A 101 18.79 -18.44 6.87
C PRO A 101 19.26 -17.16 7.58
N LYS A 102 20.51 -16.72 7.35
CA LYS A 102 21.05 -15.49 7.96
C LYS A 102 20.92 -14.27 7.07
N SER A 103 20.42 -14.45 5.86
CA SER A 103 20.24 -13.34 4.94
C SER A 103 19.24 -12.33 5.50
N THR A 104 19.57 -11.04 5.32
CA THR A 104 18.68 -9.94 5.70
C THR A 104 18.57 -9.01 4.50
N LEU A 105 17.34 -8.64 4.17
CA LEU A 105 17.11 -7.50 3.28
C LEU A 105 17.08 -6.25 4.13
N TRP A 106 17.89 -5.26 3.78
CA TRP A 106 17.85 -3.93 4.38
C TRP A 106 17.11 -2.99 3.45
N LEU A 107 16.20 -2.21 4.02
CA LEU A 107 15.44 -1.15 3.36
C LEU A 107 15.90 0.20 3.90
N ALA A 108 16.42 1.08 3.05
CA ALA A 108 16.73 2.45 3.42
C ALA A 108 15.75 3.45 2.83
N VAL A 109 15.48 4.52 3.58
CA VAL A 109 14.87 5.74 3.05
C VAL A 109 15.94 6.80 3.01
N VAL A 110 16.19 7.35 1.82
CA VAL A 110 17.16 8.43 1.60
C VAL A 110 16.39 9.68 1.16
N ILE A 111 16.76 10.83 1.72
CA ILE A 111 16.13 12.11 1.44
C ILE A 111 17.20 13.12 1.01
N GLY A 112 16.86 14.02 0.09
CA GLY A 112 17.80 15.02 -0.40
C GLY A 112 17.15 16.36 -0.68
N ASN A 113 17.84 17.43 -0.31
CA ASN A 113 17.43 18.80 -0.57
C ASN A 113 17.66 19.15 -2.05
N ARG A 114 16.62 19.62 -2.74
CA ARG A 114 16.70 20.02 -4.15
C ARG A 114 16.95 21.52 -4.34
N SER A 115 17.05 22.27 -3.26
CA SER A 115 17.14 23.73 -3.27
C SER A 115 18.54 24.22 -2.92
N THR A 116 18.75 25.52 -3.14
CA THR A 116 19.95 26.26 -2.73
C THR A 116 19.87 26.83 -1.32
N GLU A 117 18.75 26.59 -0.62
CA GLU A 117 18.50 27.03 0.75
C GLU A 117 18.45 25.82 1.68
N ALA A 118 18.65 26.02 2.98
CA ALA A 118 18.45 24.94 3.94
C ALA A 118 16.98 24.53 4.00
N VAL A 119 16.71 23.22 4.10
CA VAL A 119 15.36 22.65 4.16
C VAL A 119 15.19 21.82 5.42
N THR A 120 14.10 22.07 6.15
CA THR A 120 13.67 21.21 7.25
C THR A 120 12.56 20.29 6.76
N VAL A 121 12.70 19.00 7.07
CA VAL A 121 11.64 18.01 6.86
C VAL A 121 11.20 17.47 8.20
N THR A 122 9.93 17.63 8.55
CA THR A 122 9.33 17.06 9.75
C THR A 122 8.53 15.81 9.40
N ILE A 123 8.47 14.86 10.34
CA ILE A 123 7.82 13.56 10.20
C ILE A 123 6.75 13.47 11.30
N PRO A 124 5.59 14.11 11.12
CA PRO A 124 4.57 14.18 12.16
C PRO A 124 4.07 12.81 12.62
N SER A 125 4.02 11.82 11.73
CA SER A 125 3.57 10.47 12.07
C SER A 125 4.20 9.45 11.14
N ALA A 126 4.68 8.35 11.69
CA ALA A 126 5.20 7.24 10.91
C ALA A 126 5.13 5.94 11.70
N ALA A 127 4.92 4.84 10.98
CA ALA A 127 4.85 3.49 11.54
C ALA A 127 5.58 2.51 10.63
N THR A 128 6.33 1.60 11.25
CA THR A 128 6.94 0.48 10.54
C THR A 128 6.91 -0.77 11.40
N HIS A 129 6.55 -1.89 10.78
CA HIS A 129 6.36 -3.17 11.45
C HIS A 129 6.81 -4.29 10.53
N LEU A 130 7.45 -5.31 11.11
CA LEU A 130 7.67 -6.59 10.48
C LEU A 130 6.41 -7.46 10.54
N SER A 131 6.25 -8.35 9.57
CA SER A 131 5.25 -9.42 9.69
C SER A 131 5.59 -10.38 10.83
N GLN A 132 6.88 -10.57 11.11
CA GLN A 132 7.37 -11.38 12.22
C GLN A 132 8.60 -10.69 12.85
N PRO A 133 8.64 -10.49 14.18
CA PRO A 133 7.64 -10.90 15.17
C PRO A 133 6.51 -9.88 15.41
N ASP A 134 6.59 -8.68 14.84
CA ASP A 134 5.77 -7.55 15.29
C ASP A 134 4.27 -7.70 15.01
N ALA A 135 3.90 -8.03 13.76
CA ALA A 135 2.52 -8.03 13.30
C ALA A 135 2.21 -9.24 12.38
N PRO A 136 2.07 -10.45 12.94
CA PRO A 136 1.76 -11.65 12.17
C PRO A 136 0.37 -11.59 11.52
N PHE A 137 0.19 -12.38 10.47
CA PHE A 137 -1.10 -12.59 9.83
C PHE A 137 -1.92 -13.56 10.67
N LEU A 138 -2.69 -13.01 11.62
CA LEU A 138 -3.58 -13.77 12.49
C LEU A 138 -5.01 -13.76 11.95
N PRO A 139 -5.74 -14.88 12.05
CA PRO A 139 -7.18 -14.86 11.83
C PRO A 139 -7.84 -14.05 12.95
N LEU A 140 -8.67 -13.07 12.58
CA LEU A 140 -9.40 -12.25 13.52
C LEU A 140 -10.88 -12.66 13.54
N PRO A 141 -11.55 -12.64 14.71
CA PRO A 141 -13.00 -12.75 14.80
C PRO A 141 -13.71 -11.72 13.89
N PRO A 142 -14.93 -12.03 13.38
CA PRO A 142 -15.68 -11.11 12.51
C PRO A 142 -16.02 -9.75 13.15
N ARG A 143 -16.05 -9.67 14.49
CA ARG A 143 -16.19 -8.45 15.27
C ARG A 143 -15.22 -8.48 16.44
N MET A 144 -14.52 -7.38 16.63
CA MET A 144 -13.67 -7.12 17.78
C MET A 144 -13.87 -5.67 18.21
N GLU A 145 -13.77 -5.39 19.50
CA GLU A 145 -13.61 -4.03 19.97
C GLU A 145 -12.26 -3.51 19.49
N HIS A 146 -12.25 -2.34 18.86
CA HIS A 146 -11.06 -1.73 18.30
C HIS A 146 -10.67 -0.51 19.14
N ASP A 147 -9.52 -0.57 19.79
CA ASP A 147 -8.97 0.52 20.62
C ASP A 147 -8.06 1.49 19.84
N GLY A 148 -7.84 1.20 18.55
CA GLY A 148 -6.99 1.99 17.65
C GLY A 148 -5.67 1.29 17.30
N VAL A 149 -5.18 0.37 18.14
CA VAL A 149 -3.80 -0.15 18.06
C VAL A 149 -3.66 -1.66 18.27
N SER A 150 -4.63 -2.34 18.87
CA SER A 150 -4.53 -3.77 19.22
C SER A 150 -5.14 -4.73 18.18
N VAL A 151 -6.02 -4.24 17.30
CA VAL A 151 -6.71 -5.07 16.30
C VAL A 151 -6.05 -4.91 14.94
N TYR A 152 -5.25 -5.90 14.55
CA TYR A 152 -4.56 -5.93 13.27
C TYR A 152 -4.25 -7.36 12.83
N SER A 153 -4.07 -7.56 11.54
CA SER A 153 -3.53 -8.79 10.95
C SER A 153 -2.57 -8.39 9.84
N GLY A 154 -1.30 -8.76 10.02
CA GLY A 154 -0.22 -8.33 9.14
C GLY A 154 0.31 -6.92 9.42
N PRO A 155 1.51 -6.59 8.90
CA PRO A 155 2.21 -5.34 9.20
C PRO A 155 1.54 -4.11 8.55
N GLY A 156 0.82 -4.30 7.44
CA GLY A 156 0.08 -3.21 6.78
C GLY A 156 -1.07 -2.69 7.64
N GLY A 157 -1.89 -3.60 8.18
CA GLY A 157 -2.99 -3.24 9.08
C GLY A 157 -2.47 -2.60 10.37
N ARG A 158 -1.39 -3.14 10.95
CA ARG A 158 -0.77 -2.55 12.14
C ARG A 158 -0.25 -1.13 11.90
N ALA A 159 0.51 -0.92 10.81
CA ALA A 159 1.04 0.41 10.49
C ALA A 159 -0.07 1.43 10.19
N ALA A 160 -1.15 1.02 9.51
CA ALA A 160 -2.29 1.89 9.25
C ALA A 160 -3.03 2.26 10.56
N GLY A 161 -3.25 1.30 11.45
CA GLY A 161 -3.84 1.53 12.78
C GLY A 161 -3.03 2.54 13.60
N ASP A 162 -1.71 2.33 13.68
CA ASP A 162 -0.80 3.24 14.40
C ASP A 162 -0.85 4.68 13.83
N LEU A 163 -0.92 4.84 12.50
CA LEU A 163 -1.04 6.16 11.87
C LEU A 163 -2.38 6.85 12.19
N LEU A 164 -3.50 6.11 12.14
CA LEU A 164 -4.83 6.63 12.46
C LEU A 164 -4.94 6.99 13.94
N ALA A 165 -4.41 6.15 14.82
CA ALA A 165 -4.38 6.37 16.27
C ALA A 165 -3.36 7.45 16.68
N ARG A 166 -2.51 7.91 15.75
CA ARG A 166 -1.38 8.81 16.03
C ARG A 166 -0.47 8.24 17.13
N ALA A 167 -0.22 6.93 17.05
CA ALA A 167 0.65 6.23 17.97
C ALA A 167 2.07 6.82 17.94
N PRO A 168 2.85 6.64 19.03
CA PRO A 168 4.25 7.06 19.05
C PRO A 168 5.03 6.50 17.86
N ARG A 169 5.87 7.34 17.25
CA ARG A 169 6.73 6.93 16.13
C ARG A 169 7.70 5.84 16.54
N HIS A 170 8.01 4.94 15.61
CA HIS A 170 9.06 3.95 15.81
C HIS A 170 10.43 4.64 15.99
N PRO A 171 11.26 4.28 16.98
CA PRO A 171 12.52 4.98 17.29
C PRO A 171 13.56 5.02 16.16
N SER A 172 13.44 4.14 15.17
CA SER A 172 14.30 4.14 13.98
C SER A 172 13.98 5.24 12.97
N LEU A 173 12.91 6.02 13.20
CA LEU A 173 12.47 7.10 12.33
C LEU A 173 12.61 8.42 13.11
N PRO A 174 13.40 9.39 12.61
CA PRO A 174 13.57 10.65 13.30
C PRO A 174 12.28 11.49 13.26
N GLU A 175 12.16 12.46 14.16
CA GLU A 175 11.05 13.43 14.14
C GLU A 175 11.22 14.50 13.07
N SER A 176 12.46 14.89 12.83
CA SER A 176 12.81 15.89 11.81
C SER A 176 14.26 15.71 11.37
N ILE A 177 14.57 16.28 10.22
CA ILE A 177 15.92 16.39 9.67
C ILE A 177 16.07 17.78 9.04
N ASN A 178 17.23 18.40 9.27
CA ASN A 178 17.64 19.61 8.57
C ASN A 178 18.65 19.21 7.51
N LEU A 179 18.43 19.70 6.30
CA LEU A 179 19.27 19.42 5.15
C LEU A 179 19.86 20.73 4.65
N ASP A 180 21.17 20.82 4.60
CA ASP A 180 21.90 21.90 3.94
C ASP A 180 21.58 21.93 2.43
N PRO A 181 21.86 23.05 1.74
CA PRO A 181 21.68 23.16 0.29
C PRO A 181 22.31 21.98 -0.48
N GLY A 182 21.48 21.23 -1.20
CA GLY A 182 21.91 20.06 -1.97
C GLY A 182 22.30 18.82 -1.16
N GLU A 183 22.18 18.84 0.18
CA GLU A 183 22.52 17.71 1.04
C GLU A 183 21.62 16.50 0.77
N VAL A 184 22.20 15.31 0.87
CA VAL A 184 21.51 14.02 0.78
C VAL A 184 21.89 13.20 2.01
N ASP A 185 20.88 12.73 2.74
CA ASP A 185 21.07 11.97 3.98
C ASP A 185 20.19 10.71 4.05
N VAL A 186 20.64 9.73 4.82
CA VAL A 186 19.95 8.46 5.07
C VAL A 186 19.02 8.65 6.27
N LEU A 187 17.73 8.79 5.99
CA LEU A 187 16.72 8.99 7.03
C LEU A 187 16.58 7.78 7.95
N THR A 188 16.63 6.57 7.38
CA THR A 188 16.56 5.32 8.14
C THR A 188 17.09 4.14 7.33
N SER A 189 17.48 3.07 8.02
CA SER A 189 17.92 1.79 7.46
C SER A 189 17.34 0.65 8.29
N LEU A 190 16.35 -0.04 7.74
CA LEU A 190 15.47 -0.98 8.43
C LEU A 190 15.72 -2.42 7.98
N PRO A 191 15.94 -3.37 8.88
CA PRO A 191 16.14 -4.78 8.52
C PRO A 191 14.82 -5.49 8.23
N ILE A 192 14.87 -6.49 7.36
CA ILE A 192 13.85 -7.50 7.09
C ILE A 192 14.56 -8.87 7.19
N PRO A 193 14.79 -9.37 8.42
CA PRO A 193 15.51 -10.61 8.64
C PRO A 193 14.61 -11.81 8.40
N VAL A 194 15.19 -12.91 7.92
CA VAL A 194 14.51 -14.22 7.86
C VAL A 194 15.08 -15.24 8.85
N GLU A 195 16.05 -14.85 9.66
CA GLU A 195 16.68 -15.73 10.65
C GLU A 195 15.67 -16.25 11.67
N GLY A 196 15.65 -17.58 11.83
CA GLY A 196 14.75 -18.27 12.76
C GLY A 196 13.31 -18.44 12.27
N LEU A 197 12.97 -18.04 11.03
CA LEU A 197 11.63 -18.20 10.47
C LEU A 197 11.50 -19.48 9.64
N ASP A 198 10.33 -20.12 9.69
CA ASP A 198 9.96 -21.23 8.80
C ASP A 198 8.53 -21.02 8.26
N PRO A 199 8.35 -20.74 6.96
CA PRO A 199 9.39 -20.55 5.95
C PRO A 199 10.25 -19.30 6.22
N LEU A 200 11.43 -19.21 5.59
CA LEU A 200 12.32 -18.04 5.60
C LEU A 200 11.67 -16.83 4.89
N LEU A 201 10.60 -16.29 5.47
CA LEU A 201 9.75 -15.28 4.87
C LEU A 201 9.39 -14.21 5.90
N ASN A 202 9.75 -12.97 5.60
CA ASN A 202 9.35 -11.83 6.42
C ASN A 202 8.99 -10.64 5.53
N GLY A 203 7.99 -9.87 5.92
CA GLY A 203 7.64 -8.62 5.28
C GLY A 203 7.82 -7.43 6.20
N ARG A 204 7.99 -6.24 5.65
CA ARG A 204 7.97 -4.97 6.37
C ARG A 204 7.01 -4.03 5.68
N ASN A 205 6.15 -3.42 6.48
CA ASN A 205 5.41 -2.25 6.07
C ASN A 205 6.08 -1.00 6.67
N LEU A 206 6.16 0.07 5.89
CA LEU A 206 6.57 1.40 6.33
C LEU A 206 5.59 2.42 5.76
N GLN A 207 4.97 3.21 6.63
CA GLN A 207 4.18 4.36 6.24
C GLN A 207 4.63 5.59 7.02
N ALA A 208 4.77 6.72 6.35
CA ALA A 208 5.23 7.95 6.96
C ALA A 208 4.58 9.17 6.31
N ARG A 209 4.22 10.15 7.15
CA ARG A 209 3.78 11.48 6.73
C ARG A 209 4.91 12.46 6.92
N PHE A 210 5.10 13.33 5.95
CA PHE A 210 6.16 14.32 5.92
C PHE A 210 5.59 15.72 5.71
N ARG A 211 6.30 16.72 6.23
CA ARG A 211 6.14 18.12 5.84
C ARG A 211 7.51 18.74 5.61
N SER A 212 7.75 19.23 4.40
CA SER A 212 9.00 19.91 4.05
C SER A 212 8.81 21.42 3.88
N THR A 213 9.80 22.21 4.32
CA THR A 213 9.85 23.66 4.09
C THR A 213 10.30 24.05 2.67
N GLY A 214 10.79 23.10 1.87
CA GLY A 214 11.26 23.32 0.51
C GLY A 214 11.10 22.09 -0.38
N PRO A 215 11.64 22.09 -1.61
CA PRO A 215 11.61 20.93 -2.49
C PRO A 215 12.67 19.90 -2.08
N VAL A 216 12.25 18.64 -1.93
CA VAL A 216 13.11 17.50 -1.61
C VAL A 216 12.88 16.35 -2.60
N SER A 217 13.81 15.41 -2.60
CA SER A 217 13.68 14.09 -3.21
C SER A 217 13.75 13.02 -2.14
N LEU A 218 12.99 11.95 -2.35
CA LEU A 218 12.99 10.73 -1.54
C LEU A 218 13.29 9.51 -2.41
N ALA A 219 14.03 8.56 -1.87
CA ALA A 219 14.25 7.23 -2.47
C ALA A 219 14.11 6.12 -1.43
N THR A 220 13.62 4.97 -1.86
CA THR A 220 13.69 3.71 -1.13
C THR A 220 14.68 2.77 -1.81
N LEU A 221 15.58 2.18 -1.03
CA LEU A 221 16.70 1.37 -1.51
C LEU A 221 16.72 0.02 -0.82
N ALA A 222 17.15 -1.01 -1.54
CA ALA A 222 17.30 -2.38 -1.04
C ALA A 222 18.76 -2.84 -1.09
N LEU A 223 19.27 -3.39 0.00
CA LEU A 223 20.53 -4.14 0.03
C LEU A 223 20.35 -5.46 0.77
N ILE A 224 20.65 -6.57 0.11
CA ILE A 224 20.74 -7.88 0.77
C ILE A 224 22.14 -8.03 1.37
N SER A 225 22.21 -8.06 2.69
CA SER A 225 23.46 -8.13 3.46
C SER A 225 23.25 -8.76 4.82
N ASN A 226 24.22 -9.53 5.30
CA ASN A 226 24.19 -10.13 6.64
C ASN A 226 24.52 -9.11 7.75
N THR A 227 24.98 -7.92 7.38
CA THR A 227 25.26 -6.80 8.28
C THR A 227 24.54 -5.54 7.83
N ARG A 228 24.25 -4.63 8.77
CA ARG A 228 23.66 -3.32 8.47
C ARG A 228 24.55 -2.54 7.49
N PRO A 229 24.04 -2.12 6.33
CA PRO A 229 24.81 -1.26 5.44
C PRO A 229 25.08 0.11 6.06
N SER A 230 26.25 0.67 5.78
CA SER A 230 26.60 2.03 6.19
C SER A 230 25.90 3.09 5.34
N ASP A 231 25.85 4.32 5.83
CA ASP A 231 25.23 5.42 5.09
C ASP A 231 25.95 5.67 3.76
N GLN A 232 27.29 5.54 3.72
CA GLN A 232 28.04 5.61 2.47
C GLN A 232 27.61 4.55 1.46
N GLN A 233 27.33 3.31 1.89
CA GLN A 233 26.85 2.26 0.98
C GLN A 233 25.46 2.60 0.40
N TRP A 234 24.59 3.24 1.18
CA TRP A 234 23.30 3.72 0.68
C TRP A 234 23.44 4.86 -0.31
N LEU A 235 24.31 5.83 -0.02
CA LEU A 235 24.58 6.96 -0.92
C LEU A 235 25.25 6.48 -2.22
N ASP A 236 26.17 5.51 -2.14
CA ASP A 236 26.79 4.87 -3.30
C ASP A 236 25.75 4.11 -4.13
N LEU A 237 24.82 3.38 -3.49
CA LEU A 237 23.73 2.71 -4.20
C LEU A 237 22.77 3.71 -4.85
N LEU A 238 22.45 4.83 -4.20
CA LEU A 238 21.64 5.89 -4.81
C LEU A 238 22.35 6.52 -6.02
N GLN A 239 23.69 6.61 -5.99
CA GLN A 239 24.50 7.24 -7.02
C GLN A 239 24.73 6.33 -8.24
N ASN A 240 25.00 5.04 -7.96
CA ASN A 240 25.53 4.09 -8.93
C ASN A 240 24.62 2.86 -9.15
N GLY A 241 23.56 2.70 -8.37
CA GLY A 241 22.70 1.52 -8.41
C GLY A 241 21.76 1.50 -9.60
N GLU A 242 21.38 0.29 -9.99
CA GLU A 242 20.30 0.05 -10.94
C GLU A 242 18.94 -0.04 -10.23
N LEU A 243 17.88 0.09 -11.01
CA LEU A 243 16.53 -0.20 -10.53
C LEU A 243 16.40 -1.69 -10.22
N SER A 244 15.90 -2.03 -9.03
CA SER A 244 15.59 -3.41 -8.66
C SER A 244 14.48 -3.97 -9.58
N SER A 245 14.51 -5.28 -9.79
CA SER A 245 13.58 -6.00 -10.65
C SER A 245 12.12 -5.74 -10.24
N LYS A 246 11.25 -5.50 -11.22
CA LYS A 246 9.80 -5.39 -11.00
C LYS A 246 9.14 -6.77 -11.18
N GLU A 247 7.96 -6.95 -10.59
CA GLU A 247 7.15 -8.17 -10.76
C GLU A 247 6.39 -8.16 -12.10
N HIS A 248 5.07 -8.37 -12.07
CA HIS A 248 4.25 -8.46 -13.27
C HIS A 248 3.75 -7.09 -13.74
N ALA A 249 3.75 -6.89 -15.06
CA ALA A 249 3.17 -5.71 -15.69
C ALA A 249 1.64 -5.68 -15.57
N PRO A 250 1.02 -4.49 -15.41
CA PRO A 250 -0.44 -4.39 -15.46
C PRO A 250 -0.95 -4.64 -16.88
N SER A 251 -2.25 -4.94 -17.00
CA SER A 251 -2.91 -4.80 -18.30
C SER A 251 -2.79 -3.36 -18.80
N PRO A 252 -2.53 -3.13 -20.11
CA PRO A 252 -2.53 -1.79 -20.68
C PRO A 252 -3.86 -1.07 -20.42
N LYS A 253 -3.80 0.25 -20.20
CA LYS A 253 -4.99 1.07 -19.96
C LYS A 253 -5.97 0.92 -21.14
N GLY A 254 -7.21 0.58 -20.82
CA GLY A 254 -8.28 0.39 -21.82
C GLY A 254 -8.25 -0.94 -22.59
N ALA A 255 -7.29 -1.84 -22.31
CA ALA A 255 -7.27 -3.17 -22.93
C ALA A 255 -8.59 -3.94 -22.63
N PRO A 256 -9.14 -4.70 -23.59
CA PRO A 256 -10.31 -5.56 -23.38
C PRO A 256 -9.94 -6.86 -22.63
N GLY A 257 -10.93 -7.66 -22.22
CA GLY A 257 -10.70 -8.96 -21.56
C GLY A 257 -10.18 -8.82 -20.11
N PRO A 258 -9.84 -9.89 -19.38
CA PRO A 258 -9.45 -9.80 -17.95
C PRO A 258 -8.35 -8.76 -17.66
N MET A 259 -8.42 -8.14 -16.47
CA MET A 259 -7.44 -7.12 -16.04
C MET A 259 -6.47 -7.69 -15.01
N ILE A 260 -5.19 -7.47 -15.26
CA ILE A 260 -4.11 -7.71 -14.31
C ILE A 260 -3.86 -6.38 -13.58
N TYR A 261 -4.17 -6.35 -12.29
CA TYR A 261 -3.72 -5.28 -11.41
C TYR A 261 -2.27 -5.59 -11.00
N SER A 262 -1.37 -4.67 -11.32
CA SER A 262 0.02 -4.73 -10.87
C SER A 262 0.19 -3.97 -9.56
N ARG A 263 1.32 -4.19 -8.90
CA ARG A 263 1.82 -3.39 -7.79
C ARG A 263 2.24 -2.00 -8.26
N VAL A 264 2.42 -1.08 -7.32
CA VAL A 264 2.73 0.34 -7.59
C VAL A 264 4.17 0.65 -7.20
N SER A 265 4.93 1.23 -8.12
CA SER A 265 6.23 1.85 -7.91
C SER A 265 6.24 3.18 -8.66
N GLY A 266 5.80 4.23 -7.97
CA GLY A 266 5.63 5.57 -8.52
C GLY A 266 5.15 6.58 -7.48
N VAL A 267 4.90 7.81 -7.93
CA VAL A 267 4.38 8.90 -7.11
C VAL A 267 2.92 9.13 -7.48
N GLN A 268 2.01 8.84 -6.57
CA GLN A 268 0.57 9.07 -6.76
C GLN A 268 0.18 10.48 -6.33
N GLN A 269 -0.93 10.97 -6.90
CA GLN A 269 -1.63 12.16 -6.44
C GLN A 269 -2.83 11.75 -5.57
N GLY A 270 -2.79 12.14 -4.30
CA GLY A 270 -3.81 11.83 -3.31
C GLY A 270 -3.27 10.94 -2.19
N THR A 271 -3.44 11.39 -0.96
CA THR A 271 -3.10 10.66 0.29
C THR A 271 -4.34 10.41 1.14
N ARG A 272 -5.38 11.21 0.95
CA ARG A 272 -6.64 11.13 1.69
C ARG A 272 -7.84 11.33 0.78
N TRP A 273 -8.85 10.47 0.92
CA TRP A 273 -10.20 10.67 0.39
C TRP A 273 -11.08 11.27 1.48
N SER A 274 -11.71 12.42 1.21
CA SER A 274 -12.65 13.04 2.16
C SER A 274 -14.04 13.14 1.58
N GLY A 275 -15.06 12.69 2.33
CA GLY A 275 -16.44 12.63 1.85
C GLY A 275 -17.50 12.72 2.95
N VAL A 276 -18.68 13.24 2.60
CA VAL A 276 -19.87 13.25 3.46
C VAL A 276 -20.97 12.43 2.80
N LEU A 277 -21.42 11.38 3.47
CA LEU A 277 -22.36 10.40 2.93
C LEU A 277 -23.78 10.83 3.27
N THR A 278 -24.46 11.54 2.37
CA THR A 278 -25.87 11.96 2.55
C THR A 278 -26.82 11.17 1.65
N SER A 279 -28.12 11.22 1.96
CA SER A 279 -29.15 10.76 1.03
C SER A 279 -29.23 11.71 -0.18
N PRO A 280 -29.59 11.21 -1.38
CA PRO A 280 -29.73 12.07 -2.56
C PRO A 280 -30.65 13.27 -2.31
N GLY A 281 -30.14 14.48 -2.56
CA GLY A 281 -30.88 15.73 -2.35
C GLY A 281 -31.03 16.17 -0.89
N SER A 282 -30.35 15.51 0.07
CA SER A 282 -30.40 15.84 1.50
C SER A 282 -29.03 16.25 2.05
N GLN A 283 -29.04 16.96 3.19
CA GLN A 283 -27.86 17.25 4.02
C GLN A 283 -27.57 16.16 5.06
N SER A 284 -28.51 15.23 5.25
CA SER A 284 -28.42 14.10 6.18
C SER A 284 -28.49 12.76 5.44
N LEU A 285 -27.96 11.72 6.08
CA LEU A 285 -28.23 10.33 5.72
C LEU A 285 -29.51 9.89 6.42
N GLU A 286 -30.62 9.89 5.68
CA GLU A 286 -31.92 9.45 6.19
C GLU A 286 -31.89 7.94 6.41
N LEU A 287 -32.08 7.53 7.66
CA LEU A 287 -32.08 6.13 8.04
C LEU A 287 -33.32 5.43 7.47
N SER A 288 -33.09 4.40 6.67
CA SER A 288 -34.13 3.55 6.09
C SER A 288 -33.84 2.08 6.39
N LYS A 289 -34.84 1.20 6.20
CA LYS A 289 -34.64 -0.25 6.33
C LYS A 289 -33.86 -0.87 5.16
N GLN A 290 -33.63 -0.12 4.09
CA GLN A 290 -32.90 -0.61 2.92
C GLN A 290 -31.39 -0.42 3.13
N PRO A 291 -30.56 -1.47 2.96
CA PRO A 291 -29.11 -1.33 3.02
C PRO A 291 -28.58 -0.39 1.95
N ILE A 292 -27.61 0.45 2.31
CA ILE A 292 -26.88 1.33 1.40
C ILE A 292 -25.40 1.01 1.51
N SER A 293 -24.70 0.94 0.37
CA SER A 293 -23.28 0.65 0.31
C SER A 293 -22.55 1.66 -0.58
N TRP A 294 -21.36 2.05 -0.17
CA TRP A 294 -20.45 2.89 -0.93
C TRP A 294 -19.13 2.13 -1.12
N PRO A 295 -18.67 1.92 -2.38
CA PRO A 295 -17.37 1.31 -2.62
C PRO A 295 -16.24 2.13 -2.00
N ILE A 296 -15.26 1.45 -1.41
CA ILE A 296 -13.96 2.01 -0.98
C ILE A 296 -12.87 1.29 -1.77
N ALA A 297 -11.90 2.05 -2.28
CA ALA A 297 -10.86 1.59 -3.20
C ALA A 297 -11.42 0.87 -4.45
N SER A 298 -12.48 1.41 -5.04
CA SER A 298 -13.00 0.87 -6.31
C SER A 298 -12.02 1.07 -7.46
N LEU A 299 -11.98 0.08 -8.35
CA LEU A 299 -10.98 -0.03 -9.42
C LEU A 299 -11.67 -0.06 -10.79
N GLN A 300 -10.92 0.16 -11.87
CA GLN A 300 -11.40 -0.22 -13.19
C GLN A 300 -11.74 -1.72 -13.20
N ARG A 301 -12.96 -2.12 -13.59
CA ARG A 301 -13.47 -3.51 -13.51
C ARG A 301 -13.78 -4.02 -12.10
N GLY A 302 -13.83 -3.12 -11.14
CA GLY A 302 -14.34 -3.35 -9.80
C GLY A 302 -15.11 -2.15 -9.25
N THR A 303 -15.93 -1.47 -10.06
CA THR A 303 -16.71 -0.29 -9.63
C THR A 303 -17.96 -0.62 -8.81
N LEU A 304 -18.30 -1.91 -8.69
CA LEU A 304 -19.52 -2.42 -8.05
C LEU A 304 -20.80 -1.83 -8.66
N GLY A 305 -20.77 -1.54 -9.97
CA GLY A 305 -21.92 -1.01 -10.72
C GLY A 305 -22.16 0.49 -10.55
N THR A 306 -21.28 1.20 -9.84
CA THR A 306 -21.35 2.66 -9.68
C THR A 306 -20.70 3.42 -10.84
N GLY A 307 -19.82 2.76 -11.60
CA GLY A 307 -18.97 3.42 -12.60
C GLY A 307 -17.85 4.29 -12.03
N GLN A 308 -17.75 4.42 -10.70
CA GLN A 308 -16.71 5.22 -10.04
C GLN A 308 -15.43 4.39 -9.88
N VAL A 309 -14.33 4.89 -10.44
CA VAL A 309 -12.97 4.41 -10.17
C VAL A 309 -12.32 5.37 -9.18
N GLN A 310 -11.78 4.84 -8.08
CA GLN A 310 -11.17 5.63 -7.01
C GLN A 310 -9.64 5.58 -7.03
N SER A 311 -9.03 4.74 -7.87
CA SER A 311 -7.58 4.64 -8.01
C SER A 311 -6.90 5.99 -8.32
N ALA A 312 -5.93 6.36 -7.48
CA ALA A 312 -5.18 7.60 -7.63
C ALA A 312 -4.35 7.60 -8.93
N GLN A 313 -4.26 8.74 -9.61
CA GLN A 313 -3.38 8.88 -10.77
C GLN A 313 -1.92 8.97 -10.33
N LEU A 314 -0.99 8.55 -11.19
CA LEU A 314 0.45 8.62 -10.94
C LEU A 314 1.09 9.76 -11.73
N ASN A 315 1.84 10.62 -11.05
CA ASN A 315 2.58 11.74 -11.64
C ASN A 315 3.91 11.29 -12.28
N GLY A 316 4.50 10.21 -11.78
CA GLY A 316 5.69 9.56 -12.33
C GLY A 316 5.81 8.15 -11.81
N PHE A 317 6.11 7.19 -12.68
CA PHE A 317 6.13 5.76 -12.34
C PHE A 317 7.02 4.98 -13.30
N TYR A 318 7.54 3.83 -12.86
CA TYR A 318 8.41 3.02 -13.72
C TYR A 318 7.62 2.19 -14.73
N PRO A 319 8.21 1.89 -15.90
CA PRO A 319 7.67 0.86 -16.80
C PRO A 319 7.46 -0.47 -16.05
N GLY A 320 6.38 -1.19 -16.38
CA GLY A 320 6.06 -2.48 -15.77
C GLY A 320 5.38 -2.41 -14.40
N THR A 321 5.11 -1.21 -13.88
CA THR A 321 4.25 -1.02 -12.70
C THR A 321 2.84 -0.62 -13.10
N ALA A 322 1.88 -0.70 -12.17
CA ALA A 322 0.55 -0.13 -12.34
C ALA A 322 0.60 1.32 -12.83
N TRP A 323 -0.30 1.68 -13.74
CA TRP A 323 -0.41 3.03 -14.31
C TRP A 323 -1.36 3.95 -13.50
N GLU A 324 -2.01 3.41 -12.48
CA GLU A 324 -2.75 4.10 -11.42
C GLU A 324 -2.53 3.34 -10.11
N ALA A 325 -2.84 3.95 -8.96
CA ALA A 325 -2.75 3.30 -7.66
C ALA A 325 -3.87 2.28 -7.47
N HIS A 326 -3.77 1.13 -8.14
CA HIS A 326 -4.72 0.04 -7.99
C HIS A 326 -4.75 -0.40 -6.51
N GLY A 327 -5.92 -0.29 -5.89
CA GLY A 327 -6.13 -0.64 -4.48
C GLY A 327 -5.89 0.50 -3.48
N ASN A 328 -5.38 1.66 -3.92
CA ASN A 328 -5.16 2.84 -3.06
C ASN A 328 -4.46 2.51 -1.74
N TYR A 329 -3.37 1.74 -1.80
CA TYR A 329 -2.58 1.41 -0.62
C TYR A 329 -2.10 2.69 0.09
N GLY A 330 -2.19 2.71 1.42
CA GLY A 330 -1.81 3.86 2.24
C GLY A 330 -2.78 5.05 2.23
N VAL A 331 -3.82 5.04 1.39
CA VAL A 331 -4.80 6.15 1.35
C VAL A 331 -5.70 6.12 2.59
N GLU A 332 -5.79 7.25 3.28
CA GLU A 332 -6.74 7.45 4.37
C GLU A 332 -8.13 7.79 3.82
N TYR A 333 -9.19 7.17 4.35
CA TYR A 333 -10.58 7.56 4.06
C TYR A 333 -11.18 8.25 5.27
N ASP A 334 -11.47 9.55 5.11
CA ASP A 334 -12.05 10.44 6.11
C ASP A 334 -13.52 10.70 5.73
N LEU A 335 -14.42 9.89 6.29
CA LEU A 335 -15.81 9.81 5.88
C LEU A 335 -16.76 10.20 7.02
N THR A 336 -17.62 11.18 6.77
CA THR A 336 -18.67 11.61 7.72
C THR A 336 -20.02 11.06 7.31
N LEU A 337 -20.73 10.42 8.24
CA LEU A 337 -22.09 9.90 8.06
C LEU A 337 -23.07 10.70 8.94
N PRO A 338 -23.69 11.79 8.44
CA PRO A 338 -24.64 12.60 9.21
C PRO A 338 -26.00 11.89 9.31
N MET A 339 -26.05 10.82 10.10
CA MET A 339 -27.24 9.98 10.26
C MET A 339 -28.40 10.74 10.91
N ARG A 340 -29.59 10.65 10.31
CA ARG A 340 -30.84 11.19 10.87
C ARG A 340 -31.89 10.08 10.98
N ASN A 341 -32.40 9.86 12.19
CA ASN A 341 -33.58 9.04 12.41
C ASN A 341 -34.84 9.92 12.26
N PRO A 342 -35.61 9.82 11.16
CA PRO A 342 -36.85 10.59 11.00
C PRO A 342 -38.02 10.02 11.81
N SER A 343 -37.87 8.83 12.41
CA SER A 343 -38.89 8.15 13.19
C SER A 343 -38.90 8.61 14.64
N SER A 344 -40.07 8.53 15.29
CA SER A 344 -40.21 8.63 16.74
C SER A 344 -39.77 7.35 17.49
N ILE A 345 -39.42 6.29 16.77
CA ILE A 345 -39.02 4.99 17.34
C ILE A 345 -37.50 4.81 17.20
N PRO A 346 -36.78 4.36 18.26
CA PRO A 346 -35.37 4.02 18.17
C PRO A 346 -35.09 3.02 17.03
N GLN A 347 -34.03 3.26 16.26
CA GLN A 347 -33.57 2.38 15.19
C GLN A 347 -32.21 1.79 15.57
N THR A 348 -32.03 0.50 15.28
CA THR A 348 -30.73 -0.18 15.38
C THR A 348 -30.21 -0.40 13.97
N LEU A 349 -28.96 -0.02 13.73
CA LEU A 349 -28.28 -0.17 12.44
C LEU A 349 -27.07 -1.08 12.58
N ASP A 350 -26.65 -1.61 11.45
CA ASP A 350 -25.38 -2.31 11.33
C ASP A 350 -24.49 -1.58 10.33
N LEU A 351 -23.32 -1.14 10.78
CA LEU A 351 -22.29 -0.53 9.96
C LEU A 351 -21.17 -1.55 9.75
N ARG A 352 -20.83 -1.81 8.49
CA ARG A 352 -19.86 -2.85 8.12
C ARG A 352 -18.89 -2.37 7.06
N LEU A 353 -17.65 -2.84 7.16
CA LEU A 353 -16.70 -2.90 6.05
C LEU A 353 -16.69 -4.34 5.55
N GLU A 354 -16.95 -4.53 4.25
CA GLU A 354 -17.15 -5.85 3.66
C GLU A 354 -16.44 -5.96 2.31
N SER A 355 -16.13 -7.20 1.89
CA SER A 355 -15.44 -7.51 0.64
C SER A 355 -16.39 -8.22 -0.34
N PRO A 356 -17.27 -7.50 -1.06
CA PRO A 356 -18.12 -8.10 -2.08
C PRO A 356 -17.31 -8.54 -3.30
N ILE A 357 -17.90 -9.43 -4.10
CA ILE A 357 -17.36 -9.82 -5.40
C ILE A 357 -17.37 -8.59 -6.32
N LYS A 358 -16.19 -8.15 -6.75
CA LYS A 358 -15.99 -7.04 -7.68
C LYS A 358 -16.74 -7.30 -9.00
N SER A 359 -17.46 -6.28 -9.48
CA SER A 359 -18.21 -6.33 -10.73
C SER A 359 -18.43 -4.93 -11.29
N GLU A 360 -18.55 -4.79 -12.61
CA GLU A 360 -19.04 -3.57 -13.26
C GLU A 360 -20.56 -3.54 -13.42
N ARG A 361 -21.23 -4.67 -13.16
CA ARG A 361 -22.67 -4.77 -13.42
C ARG A 361 -23.44 -4.04 -12.34
N LYS A 362 -24.25 -3.06 -12.75
CA LYS A 362 -25.30 -2.50 -11.90
C LYS A 362 -26.28 -3.61 -11.54
N ALA A 363 -26.52 -3.79 -10.25
CA ALA A 363 -27.42 -4.80 -9.70
C ALA A 363 -28.22 -4.20 -8.53
N SER A 364 -29.26 -4.88 -8.09
CA SER A 364 -30.07 -4.53 -6.92
C SER A 364 -29.40 -4.88 -5.59
N GLY A 365 -28.06 -4.84 -5.52
CA GLY A 365 -27.30 -5.23 -4.33
C GLY A 365 -25.86 -5.69 -4.63
N LEU A 366 -25.26 -6.38 -3.66
CA LEU A 366 -23.89 -6.87 -3.69
C LEU A 366 -23.84 -8.39 -3.53
N ARG A 367 -22.88 -9.04 -4.19
CA ARG A 367 -22.69 -10.50 -4.12
C ARG A 367 -21.51 -10.86 -3.24
N PHE A 368 -21.63 -11.92 -2.47
CA PHE A 368 -20.61 -12.37 -1.52
C PHE A 368 -20.41 -13.88 -1.62
N ILE A 369 -19.18 -14.33 -1.38
CA ILE A 369 -18.88 -15.75 -1.17
C ILE A 369 -19.08 -16.04 0.32
N GLN A 370 -19.77 -17.15 0.64
CA GLN A 370 -19.97 -17.61 2.01
C GLN A 370 -19.43 -19.05 2.22
N PRO A 371 -18.63 -19.30 3.28
CA PRO A 371 -18.04 -18.29 4.16
C PRO A 371 -17.13 -17.33 3.37
N ALA A 372 -16.91 -16.13 3.91
CA ALA A 372 -15.94 -15.22 3.31
C ALA A 372 -14.59 -15.95 3.22
N GLN A 373 -14.00 -15.99 2.03
CA GLN A 373 -12.71 -16.63 1.78
C GLN A 373 -11.56 -15.73 2.17
#